data_AF-A0A4P6AL70-F1
#
_entry.id   AF-A0A4P6AL70-F1
#
_cell.length_a   1.000
_cell.length_b   1.000
_cell.length_c   1.000
_cell.angle_alpha   90.00
_cell.angle_beta   90.00
_cell.angle_gamma   90.00
#
_symmetry.space_group_name_H-M   'P 1'
#
loop_
_entity.id
_entity.type
_entity.pdbx_description
1 polymer ?
#
loop_
_entity_poly.entity_id
_entity_poly.type
_entity_poly.pdbx_seq_one_letter_code
_entity_poly.pdbx_strand_id
1 'polypeptide(L)'
;MFLTHGMNESGELVSVADVKSGHTNLHCPFCSEKLIARKGAIKEHHFAHAGETCMESKSTIQQTGLPFYDIATGIGKSDIKLLDKFQRYDNVWLSQKQAETAMYLTQGGLLEPSPNKPEKYQLTRLGRDLVKHHDSLLQKKIILPEATLQEQLFPARLAMLQYHDEMNGTQAARFYQLRLQALLNQHLYVLKIHLQQGSTCFPLIKVGITSRSELALRISEIKRDLQQHGEVLSIEIAGLYRHFGSLERLIHKRFRASQFVIGSHTEYFHAIETAHDLSLLNLEALGKRTVEGAYCRTTYREHAHKVRVGQRKAKLLNNTHLGRPAKNAENLLTDHPDIVEAFHASLSLRKANTKTGKAINTVRKVYAALKESGNT
;
A
#
# COMPACT_ATOMS: atom_id res chain seq x y z
N MET A 1 4.28 -7.74 -19.81
CA MET A 1 5.25 -6.85 -19.14
C MET A 1 6.17 -6.29 -20.20
N PHE A 2 6.56 -5.03 -20.08
CA PHE A 2 7.30 -4.33 -21.13
C PHE A 2 8.58 -3.68 -20.57
N LEU A 3 9.49 -3.28 -21.46
CA LEU A 3 10.69 -2.55 -21.10
C LEU A 3 10.30 -1.15 -20.63
N THR A 4 10.61 -0.78 -19.40
CA THR A 4 10.19 0.51 -18.81
C THR A 4 11.34 1.49 -18.65
N HIS A 5 12.59 1.05 -18.85
CA HIS A 5 13.78 1.88 -18.75
C HIS A 5 14.68 1.67 -19.97
N GLY A 6 15.26 2.75 -20.47
CA GLY A 6 16.27 2.76 -21.54
C GLY A 6 17.55 3.40 -21.05
N MET A 7 18.69 3.09 -21.66
CA MET A 7 20.00 3.62 -21.28
C MET A 7 20.35 4.86 -22.12
N ASN A 8 20.79 5.95 -21.49
CA ASN A 8 21.31 7.13 -22.18
C ASN A 8 22.81 6.98 -22.52
N GLU A 9 23.39 7.99 -23.16
CA GLU A 9 24.82 7.99 -23.55
C GLU A 9 25.79 7.95 -22.35
N SER A 10 25.37 8.44 -21.18
CA SER A 10 26.15 8.36 -19.93
C SER A 10 26.04 6.99 -19.23
N GLY A 11 25.33 6.01 -19.81
CA GLY A 11 25.15 4.69 -19.20
C GLY A 11 24.12 4.65 -18.06
N GLU A 12 23.31 5.69 -17.93
CA GLU A 12 22.26 5.81 -16.93
C GLU A 12 20.93 5.31 -17.48
N LEU A 13 20.16 4.63 -16.62
CA LEU A 13 18.84 4.11 -16.98
C LEU A 13 17.77 5.18 -16.73
N VAL A 14 17.06 5.57 -17.79
CA VAL A 14 16.00 6.59 -17.81
C VAL A 14 14.65 5.90 -17.96
N SER A 15 13.68 6.27 -17.12
CA SER A 15 12.32 5.72 -17.16
C SER A 15 11.53 6.24 -18.36
N VAL A 16 10.67 5.39 -18.91
CA VAL A 16 9.70 5.80 -19.95
C VAL A 16 8.75 6.88 -19.44
N ALA A 17 8.53 6.97 -18.13
CA ALA A 17 7.72 8.04 -17.55
C ALA A 17 8.30 9.43 -17.85
N ASP A 18 9.63 9.55 -17.91
CA ASP A 18 10.37 10.82 -17.95
C ASP A 18 10.64 11.34 -19.37
N VAL A 19 10.30 10.55 -20.41
CA VAL A 19 10.51 10.94 -21.82
C VAL A 19 9.20 11.24 -22.54
N LYS A 20 9.25 12.04 -23.61
CA LYS A 20 8.09 12.20 -24.50
C LYS A 20 7.84 10.92 -25.31
N SER A 21 6.61 10.72 -25.76
CA SER A 21 6.28 9.61 -26.67
C SER A 21 6.98 9.81 -28.02
N GLY A 22 7.37 8.72 -28.69
CA GLY A 22 8.05 8.72 -29.98
C GLY A 22 9.51 8.27 -29.90
N HIS A 23 10.31 8.66 -30.89
CA HIS A 23 11.74 8.35 -30.93
C HIS A 23 12.48 9.01 -29.77
N THR A 24 13.46 8.28 -29.22
CA THR A 24 14.29 8.76 -28.11
C THR A 24 15.77 8.56 -28.44
N ASN A 25 16.65 9.24 -27.72
CA ASN A 25 18.10 9.00 -27.76
C ASN A 25 18.52 7.88 -26.79
N LEU A 26 17.55 7.09 -26.29
CA LEU A 26 17.81 5.98 -25.38
C LEU A 26 18.01 4.68 -26.15
N HIS A 27 18.83 3.82 -25.57
CA HIS A 27 19.20 2.53 -26.12
C HIS A 27 18.74 1.40 -25.19
N CYS A 28 18.50 0.22 -25.75
CA CYS A 28 18.23 -0.97 -24.97
C CYS A 28 19.46 -1.29 -24.11
N PRO A 29 19.34 -1.44 -22.79
CA PRO A 29 20.49 -1.72 -21.93
C PRO A 29 21.12 -3.11 -22.14
N PHE A 30 20.53 -3.92 -23.02
CA PHE A 30 20.92 -5.30 -23.30
C PHE A 30 21.55 -5.46 -24.68
N CYS A 31 20.91 -4.92 -25.72
CA CYS A 31 21.39 -5.04 -27.11
C CYS A 31 21.80 -3.70 -27.75
N SER A 32 21.76 -2.60 -26.99
CA SER A 32 22.10 -1.23 -27.45
C SER A 32 21.27 -0.68 -28.60
N GLU A 33 20.24 -1.38 -29.05
CA GLU A 33 19.31 -0.93 -30.11
C GLU A 33 18.53 0.31 -29.66
N LYS A 34 18.23 1.23 -30.58
CA LYS A 34 17.49 2.46 -30.27
C LYS A 34 16.08 2.15 -29.77
N LEU A 35 15.60 2.95 -28.82
CA LEU A 35 14.28 2.78 -28.21
C LEU A 35 13.28 3.86 -28.66
N ILE A 36 12.03 3.42 -28.83
CA ILE A 36 10.85 4.25 -29.10
C ILE A 36 9.97 4.21 -27.86
N ALA A 37 9.71 5.35 -27.25
CA ALA A 37 8.76 5.50 -26.15
C ALA A 37 7.32 5.38 -26.69
N ARG A 38 6.62 4.33 -26.28
CA ARG A 38 5.20 4.10 -26.58
C ARG A 38 4.38 4.48 -25.36
N LYS A 39 3.66 5.60 -25.45
CA LYS A 39 2.68 6.02 -24.45
C LYS A 39 1.29 5.97 -25.07
N GLY A 40 0.40 5.20 -24.46
CA GLY A 40 -0.97 5.01 -24.95
C GLY A 40 -1.94 4.92 -23.79
N ALA A 41 -3.23 5.10 -24.06
CA ALA A 41 -4.27 5.12 -23.04
C ALA A 41 -4.56 3.74 -22.43
N ILE A 42 -4.34 2.66 -23.19
CA ILE A 42 -4.72 1.29 -22.80
C ILE A 42 -3.51 0.46 -22.38
N LYS A 43 -2.44 0.47 -23.20
CA LYS A 43 -1.22 -0.30 -22.91
C LYS A 43 -0.32 0.51 -21.98
N GLU A 44 0.28 -0.19 -21.02
CA GLU A 44 1.31 0.38 -20.14
C GLU A 44 2.38 1.10 -20.96
N HIS A 45 2.81 2.26 -20.47
CA HIS A 45 3.89 3.00 -21.09
C HIS A 45 5.16 2.16 -21.11
N HIS A 46 5.80 2.06 -22.27
CA HIS A 46 6.98 1.23 -22.45
C HIS A 46 7.88 1.70 -23.58
N PHE A 47 9.11 1.21 -23.57
CA PHE A 47 10.02 1.29 -24.69
C PHE A 47 9.83 0.08 -25.61
N ALA A 48 9.72 0.36 -26.90
CA ALA A 48 9.84 -0.63 -27.97
C ALA A 48 11.20 -0.45 -28.65
N HIS A 49 11.77 -1.53 -29.19
CA HIS A 49 12.95 -1.42 -30.05
C HIS A 49 12.55 -0.73 -31.37
N ALA A 50 13.45 0.05 -31.94
CA ALA A 50 13.28 0.59 -33.30
C ALA A 50 13.38 -0.54 -34.34
N GLY A 51 14.27 -1.50 -34.12
CA GLY A 51 14.39 -2.76 -34.86
C GLY A 51 13.73 -3.95 -34.15
N GLU A 52 14.29 -5.14 -34.39
CA GLU A 52 13.81 -6.37 -33.74
C GLU A 52 14.03 -6.33 -32.22
N THR A 53 13.02 -6.79 -31.47
CA THR A 53 13.12 -6.87 -30.00
C THR A 53 14.03 -8.03 -29.61
N CYS A 54 15.16 -7.72 -28.95
CA CYS A 54 16.13 -8.72 -28.56
C CYS A 54 15.57 -9.71 -27.51
N MET A 55 16.08 -10.94 -27.55
CA MET A 55 15.68 -12.01 -26.63
C MET A 55 16.08 -11.71 -25.18
N GLU A 56 17.21 -11.04 -24.98
CA GLU A 56 17.71 -10.69 -23.65
C GLU A 56 16.80 -9.70 -22.93
N SER A 57 16.27 -8.69 -23.64
CA SER A 57 15.26 -7.78 -23.08
C SER A 57 14.01 -8.54 -22.67
N LYS A 58 13.51 -9.45 -23.51
CA LYS A 58 12.34 -10.29 -23.18
C LYS A 58 12.58 -11.16 -21.94
N SER A 59 13.75 -11.82 -21.87
CA SER A 59 14.14 -12.66 -20.74
C SER A 59 14.24 -11.85 -19.45
N THR A 60 14.96 -10.73 -19.49
CA THR A 60 15.19 -9.89 -18.30
C THR A 60 13.88 -9.29 -17.78
N ILE A 61 12.98 -8.86 -18.67
CA ILE A 61 11.65 -8.39 -18.25
C ILE A 61 10.88 -9.50 -17.50
N GLN A 62 10.91 -10.74 -18.00
CA GLN A 62 10.25 -11.85 -17.32
C GLN A 62 10.90 -12.17 -15.96
N GLN A 63 12.23 -12.15 -15.90
CA GLN A 63 12.99 -12.42 -14.68
C GLN A 63 12.83 -11.32 -13.63
N THR A 64 12.70 -10.06 -14.02
CA THR A 64 12.63 -8.90 -13.11
C THR A 64 11.19 -8.54 -12.70
N GLY A 65 10.25 -9.47 -12.86
CA GLY A 65 8.87 -9.26 -12.42
C GLY A 65 8.77 -8.95 -10.93
N LEU A 66 8.00 -7.91 -10.60
CA LEU A 66 7.79 -7.48 -9.23
C LEU A 66 6.77 -8.41 -8.51
N PRO A 67 7.10 -8.92 -7.31
CA PRO A 67 6.20 -9.77 -6.52
C PRO A 67 4.81 -9.17 -6.33
N PHE A 68 3.77 -9.96 -6.57
CA PHE A 68 2.34 -9.60 -6.47
C PHE A 68 1.87 -8.40 -7.29
N TYR A 69 2.74 -7.80 -8.09
CA TYR A 69 2.39 -6.72 -9.02
C TYR A 69 2.42 -7.21 -10.46
N ASP A 70 3.54 -7.79 -10.87
CA ASP A 70 3.69 -8.46 -12.16
C ASP A 70 3.45 -9.98 -12.04
N ILE A 71 3.95 -10.55 -10.94
CA ILE A 71 3.90 -12.00 -10.69
C ILE A 71 2.86 -12.27 -9.61
N ALA A 72 1.67 -12.72 -10.03
CA ALA A 72 0.54 -12.93 -9.12
C ALA A 72 0.81 -13.92 -7.98
N THR A 73 1.76 -14.84 -8.16
CA THR A 73 2.19 -15.81 -7.15
C THR A 73 3.36 -15.31 -6.29
N GLY A 74 3.80 -14.07 -6.46
CA GLY A 74 4.97 -13.49 -5.79
C GLY A 74 6.29 -13.85 -6.46
N ILE A 75 6.46 -15.13 -6.81
CA ILE A 75 7.61 -15.68 -7.56
C ILE A 75 7.12 -16.56 -8.73
N GLY A 76 8.04 -17.09 -9.55
CA GLY A 76 7.69 -17.93 -10.70
C GLY A 76 6.78 -19.11 -10.34
N LYS A 77 5.87 -19.49 -11.25
CA LYS A 77 4.95 -20.62 -11.02
C LYS A 77 5.67 -21.96 -10.84
N SER A 78 6.81 -22.14 -11.48
CA SER A 78 7.71 -23.29 -11.26
C SER A 78 8.26 -23.30 -9.84
N ASP A 79 8.66 -22.12 -9.37
CA ASP A 79 9.37 -21.93 -8.11
C ASP A 79 8.42 -22.15 -6.94
N ILE A 80 7.19 -21.63 -7.01
CA ILE A 80 6.18 -21.88 -5.98
C ILE A 80 5.80 -23.37 -5.88
N LYS A 81 5.69 -24.07 -7.03
CA LYS A 81 5.47 -25.53 -7.04
C LYS A 81 6.66 -26.28 -6.45
N LEU A 82 7.87 -25.78 -6.65
CA LEU A 82 9.06 -26.36 -6.06
C LEU A 82 9.07 -26.15 -4.54
N LEU A 83 8.72 -24.94 -4.04
CA LEU A 83 8.58 -24.67 -2.61
C LEU A 83 7.50 -25.57 -1.96
N ASP A 84 6.35 -25.76 -2.62
CA ASP A 84 5.30 -26.68 -2.16
C ASP A 84 5.82 -28.13 -2.07
N LYS A 85 6.64 -28.58 -3.02
CA LYS A 85 7.31 -29.87 -2.94
C LYS A 85 8.27 -29.96 -1.75
N PHE A 86 9.08 -28.92 -1.51
CA PHE A 86 9.96 -28.83 -0.34
C PHE A 86 9.19 -28.91 0.99
N GLN A 87 7.91 -28.48 1.01
CA GLN A 87 7.04 -28.60 2.19
C GLN A 87 6.54 -30.03 2.43
N ARG A 88 6.31 -30.80 1.36
CA ARG A 88 5.59 -32.09 1.41
C ARG A 88 6.49 -33.32 1.40
N TYR A 89 7.67 -33.22 0.79
CA TYR A 89 8.51 -34.37 0.47
C TYR A 89 9.94 -34.21 0.97
N ASP A 90 10.62 -35.35 1.10
CA ASP A 90 12.03 -35.41 1.43
C ASP A 90 12.88 -35.11 0.18
N ASN A 91 13.78 -34.14 0.26
CA ASN A 91 14.33 -33.42 -0.92
C ASN A 91 15.51 -34.11 -1.63
N VAL A 92 15.50 -35.44 -1.71
CA VAL A 92 16.60 -36.27 -2.27
C VAL A 92 16.50 -36.43 -3.81
N TRP A 93 15.42 -35.92 -4.39
CA TRP A 93 15.00 -36.12 -5.80
C TRP A 93 15.25 -34.95 -6.77
N LEU A 94 16.09 -33.98 -6.39
CA LEU A 94 16.27 -32.77 -7.19
C LEU A 94 17.06 -33.07 -8.47
N SER A 95 16.50 -32.71 -9.63
CA SER A 95 17.29 -32.61 -10.86
C SER A 95 18.31 -31.47 -10.77
N GLN A 96 19.33 -31.46 -11.62
CA GLN A 96 20.34 -30.39 -11.66
C GLN A 96 19.70 -28.99 -11.73
N LYS A 97 18.73 -28.79 -12.63
CA LYS A 97 18.00 -27.52 -12.76
C LYS A 97 17.21 -27.14 -11.49
N GLN A 98 16.67 -28.13 -10.78
CA GLN A 98 15.97 -27.88 -9.52
C GLN A 98 16.94 -27.55 -8.39
N ALA A 99 18.13 -28.16 -8.37
CA ALA A 99 19.19 -27.82 -7.44
C ALA A 99 19.67 -26.38 -7.63
N GLU A 100 19.91 -25.96 -8.88
CA GLU A 100 20.23 -24.56 -9.22
C GLU A 100 19.12 -23.61 -8.74
N THR A 101 17.85 -23.96 -9.01
CA THR A 101 16.69 -23.18 -8.56
C THR A 101 16.63 -23.10 -7.03
N ALA A 102 16.91 -24.19 -6.32
CA ALA A 102 16.98 -24.21 -4.86
C ALA A 102 18.09 -23.30 -4.32
N MET A 103 19.23 -23.20 -5.00
CA MET A 103 20.28 -22.24 -4.64
C MET A 103 19.79 -20.79 -4.78
N TYR A 104 19.16 -20.44 -5.90
CA TYR A 104 18.55 -19.10 -6.07
C TYR A 104 17.54 -18.79 -4.94
N LEU A 105 16.65 -19.74 -4.64
CA LEU A 105 15.65 -19.59 -3.57
C LEU A 105 16.28 -19.48 -2.17
N THR A 106 17.44 -20.12 -1.96
CA THR A 106 18.22 -20.01 -0.72
C THR A 106 18.84 -18.63 -0.58
N GLN A 107 19.40 -18.06 -1.66
CA GLN A 107 19.90 -16.69 -1.68
C GLN A 107 18.80 -15.66 -1.39
N GLY A 108 17.58 -15.92 -1.90
CA GLY A 108 16.40 -15.12 -1.57
C GLY A 108 15.85 -15.33 -0.14
N GLY A 109 16.42 -16.22 0.66
CA GLY A 109 15.93 -16.53 2.00
C GLY A 109 14.54 -17.19 2.03
N LEU A 110 14.16 -17.90 0.96
CA LEU A 110 12.93 -18.70 0.88
C LEU A 110 13.17 -20.15 1.31
N LEU A 111 14.39 -20.64 1.09
CA LEU A 111 14.90 -21.92 1.57
C LEU A 111 16.13 -21.70 2.46
N GLU A 112 16.42 -22.67 3.29
CA GLU A 112 17.66 -22.76 4.06
C GLU A 112 18.09 -24.24 4.17
N PRO A 113 19.40 -24.54 4.30
CA PRO A 113 19.85 -25.88 4.62
C PRO A 113 19.23 -26.38 5.93
N SER A 114 18.83 -27.64 5.98
CA SER A 114 18.27 -28.21 7.21
C SER A 114 19.37 -28.33 8.28
N PRO A 115 19.13 -27.87 9.52
CA PRO A 115 20.14 -27.91 10.58
C PRO A 115 20.70 -29.32 10.84
N ASN A 116 19.85 -30.33 10.67
CA ASN A 116 20.18 -31.72 10.97
C ASN A 116 20.70 -32.50 9.76
N LYS A 117 20.55 -31.95 8.54
CA LYS A 117 20.85 -32.59 7.25
C LYS A 117 21.24 -31.51 6.24
N PRO A 118 22.50 -31.05 6.22
CA PRO A 118 22.95 -29.94 5.37
C PRO A 118 22.73 -30.17 3.87
N GLU A 119 22.66 -31.43 3.45
CA GLU A 119 22.33 -31.87 2.09
C GLU A 119 20.85 -31.67 1.72
N LYS A 120 19.99 -31.32 2.69
CA LYS A 120 18.57 -31.07 2.51
C LYS A 120 18.24 -29.61 2.72
N TYR A 121 17.19 -29.14 2.04
CA TYR A 121 16.61 -27.83 2.26
C TYR A 121 15.31 -27.93 3.06
N GLN A 122 15.02 -26.88 3.82
CA GLN A 122 13.73 -26.61 4.44
C GLN A 122 13.26 -25.21 4.09
N LEU A 123 11.94 -24.98 4.16
CA LEU A 123 11.39 -23.64 3.97
C LEU A 123 11.78 -22.74 5.14
N THR A 124 12.16 -21.51 4.85
CA THR A 124 12.25 -20.46 5.88
C THR A 124 10.83 -20.03 6.30
N ARG A 125 10.72 -19.10 7.25
CA ARG A 125 9.43 -18.48 7.57
C ARG A 125 8.80 -17.81 6.34
N LEU A 126 9.58 -17.05 5.57
CA LEU A 126 9.10 -16.38 4.37
C LEU A 126 8.63 -17.39 3.30
N GLY A 127 9.39 -18.46 3.10
CA GLY A 127 9.01 -19.55 2.19
C GLY A 127 7.68 -20.19 2.59
N ARG A 128 7.49 -20.50 3.88
CA ARG A 128 6.22 -21.05 4.40
C ARG A 128 5.06 -20.09 4.24
N ASP A 129 5.24 -18.82 4.57
CA ASP A 129 4.19 -17.80 4.46
C ASP A 129 3.76 -17.60 3.00
N LEU A 130 4.71 -17.71 2.05
CA LEU A 130 4.44 -17.67 0.62
C LEU A 130 3.65 -18.89 0.12
N VAL A 131 4.06 -20.12 0.48
CA VAL A 131 3.33 -21.35 0.08
C VAL A 131 1.91 -21.33 0.65
N LYS A 132 1.75 -21.00 1.94
CA LYS A 132 0.42 -20.85 2.57
C LYS A 132 -0.45 -19.81 1.89
N HIS A 133 0.13 -18.70 1.43
CA HIS A 133 -0.61 -17.69 0.70
C HIS A 133 -1.09 -18.24 -0.66
N HIS A 134 -0.27 -19.01 -1.36
CA HIS A 134 -0.63 -19.62 -2.64
C HIS A 134 -1.72 -20.69 -2.51
N ASP A 135 -1.65 -21.52 -1.48
CA ASP A 135 -2.62 -22.60 -1.21
C ASP A 135 -3.98 -22.08 -0.73
N SER A 136 -4.06 -20.82 -0.29
CA SER A 136 -5.29 -20.22 0.20
C SER A 136 -6.30 -20.08 -0.94
N LEU A 137 -7.27 -21.01 -1.00
CA LEU A 137 -8.42 -21.00 -1.93
C LEU A 137 -9.27 -19.71 -1.81
N LEU A 138 -9.18 -19.03 -0.68
CA LEU A 138 -9.81 -17.74 -0.44
C LEU A 138 -8.76 -16.65 -0.62
N GLN A 139 -8.91 -15.82 -1.65
CA GLN A 139 -8.30 -14.49 -1.63
C GLN A 139 -8.82 -13.81 -0.37
N LYS A 140 -7.94 -13.58 0.61
CA LYS A 140 -8.35 -12.91 1.84
C LYS A 140 -8.85 -11.53 1.44
N LYS A 141 -10.05 -11.16 1.88
CA LYS A 141 -10.61 -9.83 1.57
C LYS A 141 -9.76 -8.71 2.18
N ILE A 142 -9.02 -8.98 3.25
CA ILE A 142 -8.02 -8.07 3.85
C ILE A 142 -6.76 -8.01 2.97
N ILE A 143 -6.13 -6.85 2.82
CA ILE A 143 -4.92 -6.69 1.97
C ILE A 143 -3.60 -6.77 2.72
N LEU A 144 -3.62 -6.55 4.04
CA LEU A 144 -2.42 -6.42 4.86
C LEU A 144 -1.47 -7.64 4.78
N PRO A 145 -1.95 -8.90 4.78
CA PRO A 145 -1.08 -10.07 4.62
C PRO A 145 -0.30 -10.04 3.31
N GLU A 146 -0.97 -9.76 2.18
CA GLU A 146 -0.35 -9.64 0.87
C GLU A 146 0.64 -8.48 0.83
N ALA A 147 0.28 -7.31 1.37
CA ALA A 147 1.18 -6.17 1.43
C ALA A 147 2.45 -6.46 2.27
N THR A 148 2.29 -7.19 3.38
CA THR A 148 3.41 -7.61 4.23
C THR A 148 4.32 -8.58 3.51
N LEU A 149 3.73 -9.60 2.88
CA LEU A 149 4.48 -10.60 2.13
C LEU A 149 5.16 -9.99 0.91
N GLN A 150 4.50 -9.07 0.20
CA GLN A 150 5.08 -8.33 -0.92
C GLN A 150 6.37 -7.59 -0.51
N GLU A 151 6.32 -6.86 0.60
CA GLU A 151 7.46 -6.11 1.12
C GLU A 151 8.63 -7.00 1.51
N GLN A 152 8.37 -8.19 2.06
CA GLN A 152 9.42 -9.16 2.38
C GLN A 152 10.00 -9.83 1.12
N LEU A 153 9.18 -9.99 0.07
CA LEU A 153 9.62 -10.58 -1.18
C LEU A 153 10.44 -9.63 -2.05
N PHE A 154 10.34 -8.31 -1.86
CA PHE A 154 11.17 -7.34 -2.58
C PHE A 154 12.68 -7.56 -2.37
N PRO A 155 13.22 -7.53 -1.13
CA PRO A 155 14.63 -7.81 -0.90
C PRO A 155 15.00 -9.26 -1.22
N ALA A 156 14.11 -10.23 -0.97
CA ALA A 156 14.33 -11.62 -1.33
C ALA A 156 14.56 -11.77 -2.84
N ARG A 157 13.69 -11.16 -3.66
CA ARG A 157 13.81 -11.22 -5.12
C ARG A 157 15.05 -10.48 -5.61
N LEU A 158 15.41 -9.36 -4.99
CA LEU A 158 16.65 -8.66 -5.30
C LEU A 158 17.87 -9.57 -5.05
N ALA A 159 17.95 -10.24 -3.91
CA ALA A 159 19.06 -11.16 -3.61
C ALA A 159 19.14 -12.33 -4.62
N MET A 160 18.00 -12.90 -5.02
CA MET A 160 17.97 -13.92 -6.07
C MET A 160 18.56 -13.41 -7.40
N LEU A 161 18.24 -12.17 -7.78
CA LEU A 161 18.71 -11.56 -9.03
C LEU A 161 20.18 -11.13 -8.95
N GLN A 162 20.66 -10.69 -7.78
CA GLN A 162 22.08 -10.37 -7.58
C GLN A 162 22.94 -11.62 -7.76
N TYR A 163 22.53 -12.74 -7.17
CA TYR A 163 23.21 -14.02 -7.39
C TYR A 163 23.11 -14.46 -8.86
N HIS A 164 22.00 -14.20 -9.56
CA HIS A 164 21.89 -14.47 -10.99
C HIS A 164 22.87 -13.62 -11.82
N ASP A 165 22.98 -12.34 -11.51
CA ASP A 165 23.93 -11.42 -12.16
C ASP A 165 25.38 -11.88 -11.93
N GLU A 166 25.74 -12.31 -10.71
CA GLU A 166 27.07 -12.86 -10.40
C GLU A 166 27.41 -14.11 -11.20
N MET A 167 26.43 -15.00 -11.40
CA MET A 167 26.66 -16.27 -12.11
C MET A 167 26.63 -16.13 -13.63
N ASN A 168 25.96 -15.10 -14.19
CA ASN A 168 25.69 -15.01 -15.62
C ASN A 168 26.18 -13.70 -16.27
N GLY A 169 26.74 -12.76 -15.49
CA GLY A 169 27.23 -11.47 -16.00
C GLY A 169 26.12 -10.51 -16.45
N THR A 170 24.90 -10.66 -15.93
CA THR A 170 23.73 -9.85 -16.31
C THR A 170 23.60 -8.58 -15.45
N GLN A 171 22.62 -7.71 -15.79
CA GLN A 171 22.26 -6.52 -14.99
C GLN A 171 20.78 -6.55 -14.53
N ALA A 172 20.24 -7.74 -14.30
CA ALA A 172 18.83 -7.94 -13.95
C ALA A 172 18.49 -7.32 -12.59
N ALA A 173 19.39 -7.39 -11.60
CA ALA A 173 19.19 -6.79 -10.29
C ALA A 173 19.09 -5.27 -10.36
N ARG A 174 19.97 -4.61 -11.13
CA ARG A 174 19.95 -3.14 -11.33
C ARG A 174 18.64 -2.70 -11.98
N PHE A 175 18.19 -3.41 -13.01
CA PHE A 175 16.92 -3.12 -13.67
C PHE A 175 15.72 -3.34 -12.72
N TYR A 176 15.73 -4.42 -11.93
CA TYR A 176 14.73 -4.68 -10.92
C TYR A 176 14.64 -3.56 -9.87
N GLN A 177 15.78 -3.09 -9.35
CA GLN A 177 15.84 -2.02 -8.36
C GLN A 177 15.21 -0.73 -8.87
N LEU A 178 15.52 -0.31 -10.10
CA LEU A 178 14.95 0.91 -10.69
C LEU A 178 13.44 0.80 -10.88
N ARG A 179 12.97 -0.36 -11.36
CA ARG A 179 11.53 -0.62 -11.49
C ARG A 179 10.83 -0.60 -10.14
N LEU A 180 11.44 -1.24 -9.13
CA LEU A 180 10.88 -1.26 -7.79
C LEU A 180 10.86 0.14 -7.17
N GLN A 181 11.93 0.92 -7.31
CA GLN A 181 12.01 2.31 -6.86
C GLN A 181 10.93 3.18 -7.52
N ALA A 182 10.77 3.07 -8.84
CA ALA A 182 9.74 3.81 -9.56
C ALA A 182 8.33 3.49 -9.04
N LEU A 183 8.03 2.21 -8.79
CA LEU A 183 6.75 1.77 -8.23
C LEU A 183 6.56 2.19 -6.77
N LEU A 184 7.60 2.07 -5.94
CA LEU A 184 7.56 2.45 -4.52
C LEU A 184 7.41 3.97 -4.34
N ASN A 185 7.85 4.78 -5.30
CA ASN A 185 7.61 6.22 -5.29
C ASN A 185 6.18 6.61 -5.67
N GLN A 186 5.37 5.68 -6.18
CA GLN A 186 3.97 5.93 -6.48
C GLN A 186 3.08 5.74 -5.25
N HIS A 187 2.07 6.59 -5.13
CA HIS A 187 1.10 6.63 -4.05
C HIS A 187 -0.22 6.06 -4.53
N LEU A 188 -0.80 5.15 -3.75
CA LEU A 188 -2.14 4.64 -4.01
C LEU A 188 -3.16 5.64 -3.47
N TYR A 189 -4.17 5.96 -4.27
CA TYR A 189 -5.31 6.76 -3.83
C TYR A 189 -6.62 6.05 -4.16
N VAL A 190 -7.64 6.38 -3.37
CA VAL A 190 -9.02 5.94 -3.59
C VAL A 190 -9.91 7.18 -3.60
N LEU A 191 -10.68 7.35 -4.66
CA LEU A 191 -11.65 8.44 -4.80
C LEU A 191 -13.07 7.88 -4.87
N LYS A 192 -14.03 8.62 -4.31
CA LYS A 192 -15.46 8.44 -4.59
C LYS A 192 -15.88 9.55 -5.55
N ILE A 193 -16.59 9.18 -6.61
CA ILE A 193 -16.92 10.08 -7.71
C ILE A 193 -18.40 9.94 -8.01
N HIS A 194 -19.09 11.06 -8.19
CA HIS A 194 -20.45 11.08 -8.74
C HIS A 194 -20.39 11.65 -10.15
N LEU A 195 -20.60 10.79 -11.14
CA LEU A 195 -20.60 11.15 -12.56
C LEU A 195 -22.03 11.12 -13.09
N GLN A 196 -22.52 12.23 -13.61
CA GLN A 196 -23.83 12.30 -14.25
C GLN A 196 -23.70 12.19 -15.77
N GLN A 197 -24.44 11.26 -16.37
CA GLN A 197 -24.57 11.12 -17.82
C GLN A 197 -26.06 11.19 -18.18
N GLY A 198 -26.48 12.30 -18.80
CA GLY A 198 -27.89 12.59 -19.03
C GLY A 198 -28.66 12.70 -17.71
N SER A 199 -29.70 11.88 -17.55
CA SER A 199 -30.53 11.81 -16.34
C SER A 199 -30.02 10.83 -15.27
N THR A 200 -28.97 10.06 -15.56
CA THR A 200 -28.46 9.01 -14.66
C THR A 200 -27.22 9.48 -13.91
N CYS A 201 -27.20 9.30 -12.59
CA CYS A 201 -26.02 9.51 -11.75
C CYS A 201 -25.35 8.17 -11.43
N PHE A 202 -24.07 8.07 -11.76
CA PHE A 202 -23.23 6.91 -11.50
C PHE A 202 -22.32 7.20 -10.29
N PRO A 203 -22.55 6.55 -9.14
CA PRO A 203 -21.62 6.58 -8.02
C PRO A 203 -20.49 5.58 -8.30
N LEU A 204 -19.26 6.10 -8.38
CA LEU A 204 -18.07 5.36 -8.78
C LEU A 204 -16.99 5.41 -7.71
N ILE A 205 -16.19 4.36 -7.66
CA ILE A 205 -14.94 4.31 -6.92
C ILE A 205 -13.80 4.26 -7.94
N LYS A 206 -12.83 5.17 -7.80
CA LYS A 206 -11.58 5.12 -8.56
C LYS A 206 -10.46 4.65 -7.64
N VAL A 207 -9.76 3.60 -8.04
CA VAL A 207 -8.51 3.18 -7.39
C VAL A 207 -7.39 3.44 -8.38
N GLY A 208 -6.41 4.27 -8.00
CA GLY A 208 -5.32 4.59 -8.90
C GLY A 208 -4.03 4.93 -8.19
N ILE A 209 -2.97 5.07 -8.97
CA ILE A 209 -1.65 5.48 -8.49
C ILE A 209 -1.23 6.84 -9.04
N THR A 210 -0.39 7.55 -8.29
CA THR A 210 0.19 8.81 -8.71
C THR A 210 1.60 9.00 -8.15
N SER A 211 2.49 9.58 -8.95
CA SER A 211 3.80 10.09 -8.50
C SER A 211 3.79 11.60 -8.23
N ARG A 212 2.63 12.27 -8.40
CA ARG A 212 2.50 13.70 -8.13
C ARG A 212 2.67 13.96 -6.63
N SER A 213 3.40 15.02 -6.29
CA SER A 213 3.56 15.49 -4.91
C SER A 213 2.21 15.89 -4.29
N GLU A 214 1.33 16.49 -5.10
CA GLU A 214 0.01 16.98 -4.71
C GLU A 214 -1.11 16.20 -5.40
N LEU A 215 -1.98 15.58 -4.60
CA LEU A 215 -3.14 14.83 -5.11
C LEU A 215 -4.15 15.74 -5.84
N ALA A 216 -4.21 17.04 -5.50
CA ALA A 216 -5.10 18.02 -6.13
C ALA A 216 -4.84 18.17 -7.64
N LEU A 217 -3.58 18.13 -8.08
CA LEU A 217 -3.22 18.15 -9.50
C LEU A 217 -3.77 16.92 -10.22
N ARG A 218 -3.62 15.74 -9.61
CA ARG A 218 -4.15 14.49 -10.17
C ARG A 218 -5.68 14.48 -10.23
N ILE A 219 -6.36 15.04 -9.21
CA ILE A 219 -7.82 15.18 -9.22
C ILE A 219 -8.28 16.11 -10.35
N SER A 220 -7.55 17.21 -10.59
CA SER A 220 -7.85 18.13 -11.71
C SER A 220 -7.71 17.46 -13.08
N GLU A 221 -6.68 16.63 -13.27
CA GLU A 221 -6.52 15.79 -14.47
C GLU A 221 -7.71 14.84 -14.62
N ILE A 222 -8.05 14.08 -13.57
CA ILE A 222 -9.16 13.12 -13.57
C ILE A 222 -10.49 13.80 -13.88
N LYS A 223 -10.75 14.98 -13.29
CA LYS A 223 -11.98 15.75 -13.56
C LYS A 223 -12.07 16.13 -15.03
N ARG A 224 -10.96 16.59 -15.63
CA ARG A 224 -10.90 16.95 -17.05
C ARG A 224 -11.15 15.75 -17.96
N ASP A 225 -10.58 14.60 -17.62
CA ASP A 225 -10.79 13.36 -18.38
C ASP A 225 -12.26 12.91 -18.31
N LEU A 226 -12.85 12.91 -17.12
CA LEU A 226 -14.25 12.51 -16.91
C LEU A 226 -15.27 13.48 -17.52
N GLN A 227 -14.94 14.77 -17.62
CA GLN A 227 -15.80 15.78 -18.25
C GLN A 227 -16.08 15.49 -19.73
N GLN A 228 -15.26 14.67 -20.39
CA GLN A 228 -15.50 14.21 -21.76
C GLN A 228 -16.63 13.18 -21.85
N HIS A 229 -17.02 12.59 -20.71
CA HIS A 229 -17.97 11.49 -20.62
C HIS A 229 -19.24 11.86 -19.84
N GLY A 230 -19.25 12.96 -19.09
CA GLY A 230 -20.41 13.40 -18.32
C GLY A 230 -20.08 14.57 -17.40
N GLU A 231 -21.07 15.04 -16.66
CA GLU A 231 -20.90 16.06 -15.64
C GLU A 231 -20.36 15.45 -14.35
N VAL A 232 -19.25 15.97 -13.83
CA VAL A 232 -18.66 15.52 -12.57
C VAL A 232 -19.26 16.32 -11.42
N LEU A 233 -20.20 15.73 -10.69
CA LEU A 233 -20.90 16.38 -9.58
C LEU A 233 -20.01 16.52 -8.34
N SER A 234 -19.23 15.47 -8.02
CA SER A 234 -18.28 15.50 -6.90
C SER A 234 -17.14 14.50 -7.05
N ILE A 235 -16.00 14.83 -6.44
CA ILE A 235 -14.86 13.93 -6.25
C ILE A 235 -14.41 14.06 -4.79
N GLU A 236 -14.55 12.99 -4.02
CA GLU A 236 -14.14 12.91 -2.62
C GLU A 236 -12.93 11.99 -2.47
N ILE A 237 -11.97 12.38 -1.62
CA ILE A 237 -10.82 11.56 -1.31
C ILE A 237 -11.21 10.57 -0.20
N ALA A 238 -11.34 9.29 -0.56
CA ALA A 238 -11.56 8.23 0.41
C ALA A 238 -10.28 7.78 1.12
N GLY A 239 -9.12 7.90 0.45
CA GLY A 239 -7.83 7.62 1.07
C GLY A 239 -6.64 7.92 0.19
N LEU A 240 -5.51 8.21 0.83
CA LEU A 240 -4.20 8.39 0.19
C LEU A 240 -3.16 7.59 0.99
N TYR A 241 -2.57 6.59 0.34
CA TYR A 241 -1.62 5.65 0.92
C TYR A 241 -0.26 5.83 0.24
N ARG A 242 0.58 6.68 0.84
CA ARG A 242 1.90 7.01 0.31
C ARG A 242 2.76 5.75 0.18
N HIS A 243 3.41 5.63 -0.97
CA HIS A 243 4.31 4.55 -1.34
C HIS A 243 3.66 3.15 -1.49
N PHE A 244 2.33 3.07 -1.48
CA PHE A 244 1.58 1.82 -1.65
C PHE A 244 1.09 1.58 -3.09
N GLY A 245 1.66 2.25 -4.10
CA GLY A 245 1.28 2.05 -5.50
C GLY A 245 1.37 0.60 -5.97
N SER A 246 2.26 -0.19 -5.37
CA SER A 246 2.45 -1.63 -5.63
C SER A 246 1.22 -2.52 -5.37
N LEU A 247 0.17 -1.99 -4.74
CA LEU A 247 -1.06 -2.71 -4.42
C LEU A 247 -2.20 -2.48 -5.43
N GLU A 248 -2.08 -1.51 -6.34
CA GLU A 248 -3.17 -1.11 -7.25
C GLU A 248 -3.72 -2.30 -8.05
N ARG A 249 -2.84 -3.03 -8.76
CA ARG A 249 -3.22 -4.17 -9.59
C ARG A 249 -3.91 -5.28 -8.78
N LEU A 250 -3.48 -5.50 -7.55
CA LEU A 250 -4.10 -6.48 -6.66
C LEU A 250 -5.52 -6.04 -6.30
N ILE A 251 -5.73 -4.75 -6.02
CA ILE A 251 -7.05 -4.18 -5.72
C ILE A 251 -7.95 -4.24 -6.95
N HIS A 252 -7.45 -3.84 -8.13
CA HIS A 252 -8.21 -3.94 -9.38
C HIS A 252 -8.63 -5.37 -9.68
N LYS A 253 -7.75 -6.36 -9.44
CA LYS A 253 -8.09 -7.78 -9.59
C LYS A 253 -9.24 -8.19 -8.66
N ARG A 254 -9.27 -7.70 -7.43
CA ARG A 254 -10.36 -7.96 -6.46
C ARG A 254 -11.66 -7.28 -6.87
N PHE A 255 -11.60 -6.08 -7.46
CA PHE A 255 -12.78 -5.31 -7.87
C PHE A 255 -13.22 -5.56 -9.31
N ARG A 256 -12.59 -6.50 -10.01
CA ARG A 256 -12.82 -6.75 -11.45
C ARG A 256 -14.28 -7.03 -11.78
N ALA A 257 -15.02 -7.70 -10.90
CA ALA A 257 -16.43 -8.00 -11.10
C ALA A 257 -17.32 -6.74 -11.16
N SER A 258 -16.91 -5.67 -10.47
CA SER A 258 -17.62 -4.39 -10.37
C SER A 258 -17.05 -3.29 -11.27
N GLN A 259 -16.23 -3.67 -12.26
CA GLN A 259 -15.54 -2.71 -13.13
C GLN A 259 -16.52 -1.93 -14.00
N PHE A 260 -16.40 -0.60 -13.95
CA PHE A 260 -17.15 0.33 -14.80
C PHE A 260 -16.22 0.90 -15.87
N VAL A 261 -16.48 0.57 -17.13
CA VAL A 261 -15.65 1.00 -18.25
C VAL A 261 -16.16 2.33 -18.80
N ILE A 262 -15.29 3.34 -18.81
CA ILE A 262 -15.60 4.68 -19.35
C ILE A 262 -14.57 5.00 -20.43
N GLY A 263 -14.98 4.94 -21.70
CA GLY A 263 -14.06 5.14 -22.82
C GLY A 263 -12.89 4.14 -22.76
N SER A 264 -11.67 4.65 -22.60
CA SER A 264 -10.45 3.82 -22.45
C SER A 264 -10.06 3.54 -20.98
N HIS A 265 -10.79 4.10 -20.02
CA HIS A 265 -10.48 3.98 -18.60
C HIS A 265 -11.03 2.67 -18.01
N THR A 266 -10.19 1.99 -17.24
CA THR A 266 -10.47 0.66 -16.66
C THR A 266 -10.35 0.65 -15.13
N GLU A 267 -10.01 1.78 -14.54
CA GLU A 267 -9.72 1.93 -13.11
C GLU A 267 -10.89 2.47 -12.27
N TYR A 268 -12.11 2.43 -12.83
CA TYR A 268 -13.36 2.83 -12.18
C TYR A 268 -14.22 1.61 -11.87
N PHE A 269 -14.95 1.67 -10.75
CA PHE A 269 -15.77 0.57 -10.24
C PHE A 269 -17.10 1.10 -9.70
N HIS A 270 -18.18 0.32 -9.80
CA HIS A 270 -19.49 0.70 -9.27
C HIS A 270 -19.47 0.76 -7.74
N ALA A 271 -19.73 1.94 -7.15
CA ALA A 271 -19.60 2.13 -5.72
C ALA A 271 -20.54 1.22 -4.88
N ILE A 272 -21.74 0.95 -5.38
CA ILE A 272 -22.74 0.11 -4.70
C ILE A 272 -22.21 -1.31 -4.47
N GLU A 273 -21.52 -1.87 -5.46
CA GLU A 273 -20.95 -3.22 -5.40
C GLU A 273 -19.61 -3.24 -4.66
N THR A 274 -18.78 -2.21 -4.87
CA THR A 274 -17.40 -2.19 -4.39
C THR A 274 -17.25 -1.68 -2.95
N ALA A 275 -18.18 -0.88 -2.41
CA ALA A 275 -18.01 -0.21 -1.12
C ALA A 275 -17.75 -1.19 0.05
N HIS A 276 -18.45 -2.32 0.07
CA HIS A 276 -18.25 -3.35 1.09
C HIS A 276 -16.87 -4.00 0.98
N ASP A 277 -16.47 -4.40 -0.22
CA ASP A 277 -15.16 -5.03 -0.43
C ASP A 277 -14.01 -4.04 -0.16
N LEU A 278 -14.17 -2.76 -0.50
CA LEU A 278 -13.22 -1.70 -0.15
C LEU A 278 -13.04 -1.57 1.37
N SER A 279 -14.13 -1.61 2.14
CA SER A 279 -14.07 -1.63 3.61
C SER A 279 -13.30 -2.86 4.12
N LEU A 280 -13.56 -4.03 3.52
CA LEU A 280 -12.90 -5.28 3.91
C LEU A 280 -11.41 -5.34 3.55
N LEU A 281 -10.94 -4.54 2.58
CA LEU A 281 -9.50 -4.41 2.32
C LEU A 281 -8.74 -3.91 3.56
N ASN A 282 -9.38 -3.08 4.40
CA ASN A 282 -8.80 -2.49 5.61
C ASN A 282 -7.46 -1.77 5.29
N LEU A 283 -7.51 -0.86 4.31
CA LEU A 283 -6.34 -0.14 3.82
C LEU A 283 -5.71 0.75 4.90
N GLU A 284 -6.51 1.21 5.87
CA GLU A 284 -6.06 1.95 7.04
C GLU A 284 -5.08 1.16 7.93
N ALA A 285 -5.08 -0.18 7.87
CA ALA A 285 -4.16 -1.02 8.61
C ALA A 285 -2.76 -1.13 7.99
N LEU A 286 -2.57 -0.62 6.75
CA LEU A 286 -1.29 -0.68 6.03
C LEU A 286 -0.15 0.04 6.78
N GLY A 287 -0.46 1.05 7.59
CA GLY A 287 0.51 1.85 8.32
C GLY A 287 1.18 2.92 7.45
N LYS A 288 2.36 3.40 7.87
CA LYS A 288 3.15 4.40 7.15
C LYS A 288 4.38 3.72 6.53
N ARG A 289 4.46 3.70 5.20
CA ARG A 289 5.60 3.19 4.45
C ARG A 289 6.57 4.33 4.11
N THR A 290 7.85 4.15 4.41
CA THR A 290 8.96 5.00 3.99
C THR A 290 9.78 4.27 2.94
N VAL A 291 10.37 5.01 2.00
CA VAL A 291 11.10 4.45 0.85
C VAL A 291 12.46 5.11 0.72
N GLU A 292 13.48 4.30 0.46
CA GLU A 292 14.85 4.73 0.14
C GLU A 292 15.34 3.88 -1.03
N GLY A 293 15.34 4.46 -2.24
CA GLY A 293 15.62 3.72 -3.47
C GLY A 293 14.65 2.56 -3.68
N ALA A 294 15.20 1.34 -3.79
CA ALA A 294 14.44 0.10 -3.94
C ALA A 294 14.04 -0.55 -2.60
N TYR A 295 14.34 0.09 -1.47
CA TYR A 295 14.04 -0.41 -0.14
C TYR A 295 12.83 0.31 0.45
N CYS A 296 12.03 -0.43 1.21
CA CYS A 296 10.92 0.14 1.94
C CYS A 296 10.84 -0.40 3.36
N ARG A 297 10.33 0.43 4.27
CA ARG A 297 10.06 0.07 5.65
C ARG A 297 8.69 0.57 6.04
N THR A 298 7.94 -0.25 6.76
CA THR A 298 6.60 0.13 7.22
C THR A 298 6.56 0.26 8.74
N THR A 299 6.02 1.38 9.22
CA THR A 299 5.82 1.71 10.63
C THR A 299 4.33 1.87 10.93
N TYR A 300 3.96 1.90 12.20
CA TYR A 300 2.56 2.07 12.65
C TYR A 300 1.55 1.04 12.15
N ARG A 301 2.00 -0.13 11.67
CA ARG A 301 1.12 -1.24 11.32
C ARG A 301 0.35 -1.73 12.53
N GLU A 302 -0.95 -1.85 12.33
CA GLU A 302 -1.90 -2.24 13.37
C GLU A 302 -1.78 -1.37 14.64
N HIS A 303 -1.21 -0.16 14.56
CA HIS A 303 -0.93 0.66 15.74
C HIS A 303 -2.20 0.96 16.51
N ALA A 304 -3.28 1.32 15.81
CA ALA A 304 -4.59 1.54 16.45
C ALA A 304 -5.12 0.28 17.16
N HIS A 305 -4.85 -0.92 16.60
CA HIS A 305 -5.22 -2.18 17.24
C HIS A 305 -4.33 -2.46 18.46
N LYS A 306 -3.01 -2.30 18.34
CA LYS A 306 -2.04 -2.47 19.44
C LYS A 306 -2.29 -1.49 20.59
N VAL A 307 -2.60 -0.23 20.30
CA VAL A 307 -3.00 0.77 21.28
C VAL A 307 -4.30 0.34 21.97
N ARG A 308 -5.34 -0.08 21.23
CA ARG A 308 -6.58 -0.57 21.82
C ARG A 308 -6.37 -1.80 22.72
N VAL A 309 -5.58 -2.78 22.27
CA VAL A 309 -5.25 -3.97 23.06
C VAL A 309 -4.47 -3.59 24.32
N GLY A 310 -3.47 -2.71 24.19
CA GLY A 310 -2.70 -2.18 25.32
C GLY A 310 -3.58 -1.45 26.33
N GLN A 311 -4.48 -0.57 25.86
CA GLN A 311 -5.43 0.15 26.70
C GLN A 311 -6.40 -0.81 27.42
N ARG A 312 -6.93 -1.83 26.72
CA ARG A 312 -7.78 -2.87 27.32
C ARG A 312 -7.02 -3.67 28.37
N LYS A 313 -5.77 -4.05 28.09
CA LYS A 313 -4.92 -4.80 29.01
C LYS A 313 -4.58 -4.00 30.26
N ALA A 314 -4.25 -2.71 30.11
CA ALA A 314 -4.01 -1.81 31.24
C ALA A 314 -5.26 -1.61 32.11
N LYS A 315 -6.44 -1.47 31.48
CA LYS A 315 -7.71 -1.42 32.20
C LYS A 315 -8.00 -2.71 32.97
N LEU A 316 -7.71 -3.87 32.37
CA LEU A 316 -7.98 -5.18 32.97
C LEU A 316 -7.01 -5.54 34.10
N LEU A 317 -5.71 -5.32 33.90
CA LEU A 317 -4.67 -5.75 34.85
C LEU A 317 -4.41 -4.74 35.97
N ASN A 318 -4.45 -3.45 35.65
CA ASN A 318 -4.00 -2.39 36.56
C ASN A 318 -5.15 -1.49 37.03
N ASN A 319 -6.40 -1.83 36.68
CA ASN A 319 -7.61 -1.01 36.87
C ASN A 319 -7.40 0.47 36.52
N THR A 320 -6.49 0.76 35.56
CA THR A 320 -6.05 2.12 35.30
C THR A 320 -7.12 2.84 34.49
N HIS A 321 -7.67 3.92 35.04
CA HIS A 321 -8.63 4.77 34.34
C HIS A 321 -7.93 5.57 33.24
N LEU A 322 -8.12 5.14 31.99
CA LEU A 322 -7.63 5.83 30.80
C LEU A 322 -8.61 6.93 30.40
N GLY A 323 -8.55 8.05 31.10
CA GLY A 323 -9.38 9.21 30.87
C GLY A 323 -9.00 10.35 31.78
N ARG A 324 -9.62 11.52 31.60
CA ARG A 324 -9.40 12.67 32.48
C ARG A 324 -9.68 12.24 33.93
N PRO A 325 -8.77 12.50 34.89
CA PRO A 325 -9.04 12.17 36.29
C PRO A 325 -10.31 12.87 36.74
N ALA A 326 -11.15 12.15 37.47
CA ALA A 326 -12.30 12.75 38.12
C ALA A 326 -11.79 13.79 39.12
N LYS A 327 -12.23 15.04 38.97
CA LYS A 327 -11.97 16.06 39.98
C LYS A 327 -12.95 15.82 41.13
N ASN A 328 -12.44 15.75 42.36
CA ASN A 328 -13.28 15.84 43.54
C ASN A 328 -13.91 17.25 43.64
N ALA A 329 -14.93 17.42 44.47
CA ALA A 329 -15.65 18.68 44.61
C ALA A 329 -14.69 19.83 44.95
N GLU A 330 -13.80 19.63 45.91
CA GLU A 330 -12.84 20.65 46.39
C GLU A 330 -11.90 21.17 45.29
N ASN A 331 -11.31 20.26 44.48
CA ASN A 331 -10.47 20.67 43.36
C ASN A 331 -11.31 21.34 42.25
N LEU A 332 -12.55 20.91 42.05
CA LEU A 332 -13.45 21.53 41.08
C LEU A 332 -13.79 22.98 41.47
N LEU A 333 -13.96 23.26 42.75
CA LEU A 333 -14.19 24.61 43.28
C LEU A 333 -12.92 25.47 43.17
N THR A 334 -11.77 24.91 43.57
CA THR A 334 -10.47 25.59 43.52
C THR A 334 -10.07 25.99 42.11
N ASP A 335 -10.36 25.15 41.11
CA ASP A 335 -10.03 25.41 39.71
C ASP A 335 -10.96 26.42 39.02
N HIS A 336 -12.09 26.77 39.66
CA HIS A 336 -13.15 27.60 39.09
C HIS A 336 -13.64 28.71 40.05
N PRO A 337 -12.73 29.55 40.58
CA PRO A 337 -13.09 30.60 41.56
C PRO A 337 -14.04 31.65 40.95
N ASP A 338 -13.92 31.91 39.65
CA ASP A 338 -14.79 32.80 38.89
C ASP A 338 -16.26 32.34 38.88
N ILE A 339 -16.48 31.02 38.81
CA ILE A 339 -17.81 30.42 38.90
C ILE A 339 -18.33 30.45 40.35
N VAL A 340 -17.46 30.24 41.34
CA VAL A 340 -17.80 30.34 42.76
C VAL A 340 -18.24 31.76 43.13
N GLU A 341 -17.52 32.78 42.67
CA GLU A 341 -17.93 34.18 42.83
C GLU A 341 -19.27 34.49 42.17
N ALA A 342 -19.51 33.93 40.97
CA ALA A 342 -20.80 34.07 40.29
C ALA A 342 -21.95 33.41 41.08
N PHE A 343 -21.68 32.31 41.77
CA PHE A 343 -22.65 31.64 42.66
C PHE A 343 -23.01 32.52 43.85
N HIS A 344 -22.02 33.05 44.57
CA HIS A 344 -22.25 33.93 45.72
C HIS A 344 -22.91 35.26 45.33
N ALA A 345 -22.67 35.75 44.11
CA ALA A 345 -23.42 36.88 43.54
C ALA A 345 -24.86 36.53 43.12
N SER A 346 -25.37 35.34 43.48
CA SER A 346 -26.72 34.84 43.18
C SER A 346 -27.06 34.85 41.68
N LEU A 347 -26.05 34.71 40.81
CA LEU A 347 -26.27 34.69 39.37
C LEU A 347 -26.88 33.36 38.94
N SER A 348 -27.89 33.44 38.07
CA SER A 348 -28.44 32.25 37.42
C SER A 348 -27.40 31.58 36.53
N LEU A 349 -27.54 30.26 36.29
CA LEU A 349 -26.59 29.48 35.49
C LEU A 349 -26.26 30.14 34.13
N ARG A 350 -27.26 30.76 33.48
CA ARG A 350 -27.07 31.46 32.19
C ARG A 350 -26.26 32.75 32.37
N LYS A 351 -26.55 33.56 33.38
CA LYS A 351 -25.79 34.78 33.67
C LYS A 351 -24.35 34.46 34.10
N ALA A 352 -24.15 33.41 34.89
CA ALA A 352 -22.83 32.94 35.30
C ALA A 352 -22.02 32.40 34.11
N ASN A 353 -22.64 31.67 33.18
CA ASN A 353 -22.00 31.24 31.93
C ASN A 353 -21.57 32.43 31.07
N THR A 354 -22.43 33.43 30.88
CA THR A 354 -22.07 34.64 30.12
C THR A 354 -20.96 35.44 30.80
N LYS A 355 -20.99 35.55 32.13
CA LYS A 355 -19.99 36.30 32.92
C LYS A 355 -18.62 35.61 32.94
N THR A 356 -18.58 34.29 33.07
CA THR A 356 -17.32 33.52 33.22
C THR A 356 -16.76 33.01 31.89
N GLY A 357 -17.58 32.98 30.82
CA GLY A 357 -17.23 32.39 29.53
C GLY A 357 -17.07 30.86 29.56
N LYS A 358 -17.37 30.20 30.69
CA LYS A 358 -17.19 28.75 30.87
C LYS A 358 -18.40 27.98 30.37
N ALA A 359 -18.19 26.77 29.86
CA ALA A 359 -19.28 25.91 29.38
C ALA A 359 -20.36 25.70 30.46
N ILE A 360 -21.63 25.76 30.07
CA ILE A 360 -22.79 25.72 30.99
C ILE A 360 -22.80 24.45 31.86
N ASN A 361 -22.27 23.33 31.35
CA ASN A 361 -22.15 22.08 32.10
C ASN A 361 -21.07 22.15 33.18
N THR A 362 -20.01 22.92 32.98
CA THR A 362 -19.00 23.18 34.00
C THR A 362 -19.58 24.04 35.12
N VAL A 363 -20.27 25.14 34.77
CA VAL A 363 -20.97 26.02 35.72
C VAL A 363 -21.94 25.23 36.59
N ARG A 364 -22.75 24.36 35.96
CA ARG A 364 -23.70 23.51 36.65
C ARG A 364 -23.05 22.54 37.65
N LYS A 365 -21.92 21.94 37.28
CA LYS A 365 -21.18 21.02 38.15
C LYS A 365 -20.60 21.74 39.37
N VAL A 366 -20.04 22.93 39.18
CA VAL A 366 -19.50 23.75 40.27
C VAL A 366 -20.63 24.22 41.21
N TYR A 367 -21.75 24.69 40.66
CA TYR A 367 -22.93 25.08 41.45
C TYR A 367 -23.51 23.91 42.26
N ALA A 368 -23.55 22.71 41.66
CA ALA A 368 -23.99 21.50 42.37
C ALA A 368 -23.03 21.15 43.51
N ALA A 369 -21.72 21.19 43.26
CA ALA A 369 -20.70 20.97 44.30
C ALA A 369 -20.80 21.98 45.45
N LEU A 370 -21.04 23.26 45.18
CA LEU A 370 -21.24 24.29 46.22
C LEU A 370 -22.48 24.04 47.07
N LYS A 371 -23.59 23.65 46.44
CA LYS A 371 -24.84 23.31 47.13
C LYS A 371 -24.71 22.07 48.01
N GLU A 372 -24.00 21.05 47.53
CA GLU A 372 -23.73 19.82 48.28
C GLU A 372 -22.76 20.07 49.46
N SER A 373 -21.89 21.07 49.36
CA SER A 373 -20.91 21.43 50.40
C SER A 373 -21.50 22.30 51.52
N GLY A 374 -22.80 22.63 51.50
CA GLY A 374 -23.45 23.43 52.53
C GLY A 374 -23.15 24.94 52.48
N ASN A 375 -22.47 25.42 51.43
CA ASN A 375 -22.28 26.86 51.19
C ASN A 375 -23.54 27.41 50.49
N THR A 376 -24.57 27.73 51.28
CA THR A 376 -25.72 28.54 50.82
C THR A 376 -25.45 30.02 50.99
#